data_AF-A0A835F3X2-F1
#
_entry.id   AF-A0A835F3X2-F1
#
_cell.length_a   1.000
_cell.length_b   1.000
_cell.length_c   1.000
_cell.angle_alpha   90.00
_cell.angle_beta   90.00
_cell.angle_gamma   90.00
#
_symmetry.space_group_name_H-M   'P 1'
#
loop_
_entity.id
_entity.type
_entity.pdbx_description
1 polymer ?
#
loop_
_entity_poly.entity_id
_entity_poly.type
_entity_poly.pdbx_seq_one_letter_code
_entity_poly.pdbx_strand_id
1 'polypeptide(L)'
;MDGVLVPPPSFPSEDPNPLPGSILLDPHGHISDRTNHTTANGFTRDGKPIHVSFWVADPPRASFFTVYIHEAGRSAIGNLPSILNTEEDTVLLRVPMCPPGGNLHAADSDYFVYLAGKKHKRPSLQRIPAPPTLFLSDRQAGLLRCRTRYLIALLCLSFDVDGQFDLHLYNSKSKSWNSRSMRLDSPEAKKYDYASKVITIGGQQGSVGWVDLWKGILICDLLKESDRLRYIPLPSLVHSLRGGPPLLVRDIIVFRKDYIKFFDMCLYVVSDSWVIKGWEAATWRREVSWTVEGGPQDQSFQ
;
A
#
# COMPACT_ATOMS: atom_id res chain seq x y z
N MET A 1 3.31 18.94 -19.55
CA MET A 1 3.12 17.77 -20.43
C MET A 1 1.67 17.38 -20.28
N ASP A 2 0.85 17.63 -21.29
CA ASP A 2 -0.54 17.17 -21.32
C ASP A 2 -0.52 15.64 -21.22
N GLY A 3 -0.88 15.12 -20.05
CA GLY A 3 -0.95 13.69 -19.80
C GLY A 3 -2.07 13.12 -20.64
N VAL A 4 -1.71 12.56 -21.80
CA VAL A 4 -2.63 11.76 -22.61
C VAL A 4 -3.12 10.62 -21.72
N LEU A 5 -4.33 10.77 -21.19
CA LEU A 5 -5.02 9.77 -20.38
C LEU A 5 -5.19 8.52 -21.24
N VAL A 6 -4.39 7.49 -20.95
CA VAL A 6 -4.37 6.23 -21.70
C VAL A 6 -5.73 5.53 -21.57
N PRO A 7 -6.41 5.18 -22.68
CA PRO A 7 -7.68 4.48 -22.60
C PRO A 7 -7.50 3.12 -21.89
N PRO A 8 -8.52 2.64 -21.15
CA PRO A 8 -8.43 1.36 -20.48
C PRO A 8 -8.20 0.24 -21.52
N PRO A 9 -7.41 -0.79 -21.19
CA PRO A 9 -7.23 -1.93 -22.08
C PRO A 9 -8.58 -2.60 -22.44
N SER A 10 -8.70 -3.07 -23.68
CA SER A 10 -9.80 -3.92 -24.10
C SER A 10 -9.56 -5.36 -23.63
N PHE A 11 -10.30 -5.77 -22.61
CA PHE A 11 -10.39 -7.17 -22.22
C PHE A 11 -11.57 -7.82 -22.95
N PRO A 12 -11.44 -9.06 -23.45
CA PRO A 12 -12.63 -9.86 -23.75
C PRO A 12 -13.48 -9.96 -22.47
N SER A 13 -14.80 -9.87 -22.63
CA SER A 13 -15.76 -9.65 -21.54
C SER A 13 -15.90 -10.79 -20.54
N GLU A 14 -15.08 -11.83 -20.63
CA GLU A 14 -15.13 -12.97 -19.73
C GLU A 14 -14.11 -12.77 -18.62
N ASP A 15 -14.61 -12.46 -17.43
CA ASP A 15 -13.81 -12.55 -16.21
C ASP A 15 -13.33 -14.00 -16.05
N PRO A 16 -12.07 -14.22 -15.66
CA PRO A 16 -11.55 -15.57 -15.48
C PRO A 16 -12.43 -16.34 -14.49
N ASN A 17 -12.87 -17.53 -14.91
CA ASN A 17 -13.70 -18.42 -14.12
C ASN A 17 -13.01 -19.80 -13.99
N PRO A 18 -12.62 -20.23 -12.78
CA PRO A 18 -12.72 -19.51 -11.51
C PRO A 18 -11.75 -18.34 -11.41
N LEU A 19 -12.11 -17.32 -10.60
CA LEU A 19 -11.21 -16.21 -10.31
C LEU A 19 -9.90 -16.73 -9.69
N PRO A 20 -8.73 -16.23 -10.13
CA PRO A 20 -7.45 -16.68 -9.60
C PRO A 20 -7.33 -16.30 -8.11
N GLY A 21 -6.62 -17.13 -7.34
CA GLY A 21 -6.40 -16.88 -5.90
C GLY A 21 -5.56 -15.64 -5.59
N SER A 22 -4.88 -15.09 -6.61
CA SER A 22 -4.16 -13.82 -6.55
C SER A 22 -4.09 -13.20 -7.94
N ILE A 23 -4.07 -11.88 -8.02
CA ILE A 23 -3.96 -11.12 -9.28
C ILE A 23 -2.73 -10.23 -9.26
N LEU A 24 -2.16 -9.97 -10.43
CA LEU A 24 -1.26 -8.84 -10.63
C LEU A 24 -2.13 -7.61 -10.89
N LEU A 25 -1.94 -6.53 -10.16
CA LEU A 25 -2.79 -5.34 -10.24
C LEU A 25 -1.95 -4.12 -10.62
N ASP A 26 -2.36 -3.40 -11.67
CA ASP A 26 -1.81 -2.11 -12.00
C ASP A 26 -2.16 -1.10 -10.89
N PRO A 27 -1.17 -0.46 -10.24
CA PRO A 27 -1.44 0.51 -9.19
C PRO A 27 -2.13 1.79 -9.69
N HIS A 28 -2.16 2.06 -11.00
CA HIS A 28 -2.84 3.22 -11.57
C HIS A 28 -4.14 2.83 -12.27
N GLY A 29 -5.19 3.61 -12.04
CA GLY A 29 -6.51 3.40 -12.59
C GLY A 29 -6.76 4.22 -13.84
N HIS A 30 -7.78 3.83 -14.60
CA HIS A 30 -8.25 4.54 -15.79
C HIS A 30 -9.57 5.26 -15.54
N ILE A 31 -9.85 6.31 -16.31
CA ILE A 31 -11.14 7.00 -16.25
C ILE A 31 -12.08 6.40 -17.30
N SER A 32 -13.12 5.68 -16.87
CA SER A 32 -14.07 5.03 -17.76
C SER A 32 -15.37 4.69 -17.05
N ASP A 33 -16.49 4.94 -17.73
CA ASP A 33 -17.88 4.64 -17.35
C ASP A 33 -18.27 3.16 -17.50
N ARG A 34 -17.33 2.30 -17.91
CA ARG A 34 -17.58 0.87 -18.04
C ARG A 34 -17.82 0.27 -16.65
N THR A 35 -18.85 -0.57 -16.58
CA THR A 35 -19.25 -1.27 -15.35
C THR A 35 -19.26 -2.79 -15.57
N ASN A 36 -19.16 -3.54 -14.48
CA ASN A 36 -19.23 -4.99 -14.44
C ASN A 36 -19.74 -5.46 -13.06
N HIS A 37 -19.67 -6.76 -12.79
CA HIS A 37 -20.15 -7.33 -11.53
C HIS A 37 -19.32 -6.94 -10.29
N THR A 38 -18.11 -6.38 -10.48
CA THR A 38 -17.24 -5.85 -9.42
C THR A 38 -17.49 -4.36 -9.15
N THR A 39 -18.39 -3.71 -9.89
CA THR A 39 -18.64 -2.28 -9.72
C THR A 39 -19.22 -1.97 -8.33
N ALA A 40 -18.53 -1.10 -7.60
CA ALA A 40 -18.99 -0.53 -6.34
C ALA A 40 -19.31 0.95 -6.49
N ASN A 41 -20.41 1.37 -5.85
CA ASN A 41 -20.89 2.76 -5.88
C ASN A 41 -20.57 3.47 -4.57
N GLY A 42 -20.30 4.77 -4.66
CA GLY A 42 -20.10 5.66 -3.53
C GLY A 42 -20.36 7.12 -3.91
N PHE A 43 -19.93 8.02 -3.04
CA PHE A 43 -20.07 9.46 -3.23
C PHE A 43 -18.75 10.17 -2.93
N THR A 44 -18.41 11.17 -3.74
CA THR A 44 -17.29 12.07 -3.48
C THR A 44 -17.57 12.96 -2.26
N ARG A 45 -16.58 13.77 -1.86
CA ARG A 45 -16.72 14.78 -0.80
C ARG A 45 -17.82 15.79 -1.09
N ASP A 46 -17.99 16.17 -2.36
CA ASP A 46 -19.01 17.11 -2.82
C ASP A 46 -20.36 16.43 -3.10
N GLY A 47 -20.52 15.15 -2.76
CA GLY A 47 -21.76 14.41 -2.95
C GLY A 47 -22.02 13.90 -4.37
N LYS A 48 -21.04 13.99 -5.27
CA LYS A 48 -21.19 13.49 -6.65
C LYS A 48 -21.13 11.96 -6.67
N PRO A 49 -22.00 11.27 -7.43
CA PRO A 49 -21.93 9.82 -7.59
C PRO A 49 -20.61 9.39 -8.25
N ILE A 50 -19.94 8.42 -7.64
CA ILE A 50 -18.71 7.81 -8.15
C ILE A 50 -18.86 6.30 -8.16
N HIS A 51 -18.36 5.65 -9.20
CA HIS A 51 -18.24 4.20 -9.24
C HIS A 51 -16.82 3.74 -9.56
N VAL A 52 -16.45 2.61 -8.97
CA VAL A 52 -15.14 1.96 -9.15
C VAL A 52 -15.37 0.52 -9.58
N SER A 53 -14.71 0.09 -10.65
CA SER A 53 -14.80 -1.27 -11.19
C SER A 53 -13.41 -1.88 -11.34
N PHE A 54 -13.25 -3.15 -10.98
CA PHE A 54 -12.01 -3.92 -11.21
C PHE A 54 -12.17 -4.84 -12.41
N TRP A 55 -11.11 -4.98 -13.19
CA TRP A 55 -11.05 -5.77 -14.41
C TRP A 55 -9.97 -6.82 -14.23
N VAL A 56 -10.41 -8.06 -13.98
CA VAL A 56 -9.52 -9.14 -13.56
C VAL A 56 -8.87 -9.79 -14.79
N ALA A 57 -7.57 -10.03 -14.68
CA ALA A 57 -6.74 -10.69 -15.66
C ALA A 57 -6.03 -11.88 -15.03
N ASP A 58 -5.87 -12.97 -15.77
CA ASP A 58 -4.92 -14.02 -15.38
C ASP A 58 -3.48 -13.51 -15.52
N PRO A 59 -2.63 -13.66 -14.48
CA PRO A 59 -1.20 -13.41 -14.59
C PRO A 59 -0.60 -14.22 -15.76
N PRO A 60 0.36 -13.65 -16.52
CA PRO A 60 1.15 -12.46 -16.22
C PRO A 60 0.50 -11.13 -16.61
N ARG A 61 -0.72 -11.13 -17.16
CA ARG A 61 -1.41 -9.87 -17.50
C ARG A 61 -1.81 -9.15 -16.23
N ALA A 62 -1.62 -7.83 -16.20
CA ALA A 62 -2.07 -6.99 -15.11
C ALA A 62 -3.59 -6.78 -15.20
N SER A 63 -4.27 -7.07 -14.10
CA SER A 63 -5.59 -6.55 -13.80
C SER A 63 -5.52 -5.04 -13.60
N PHE A 64 -6.60 -4.32 -13.83
CA PHE A 64 -6.65 -2.87 -13.62
C PHE A 64 -7.98 -2.46 -12.99
N PHE A 65 -8.14 -1.18 -12.66
CA PHE A 65 -9.41 -0.63 -12.19
C PHE A 65 -9.79 0.64 -12.95
N THR A 66 -11.09 0.92 -13.00
CA THR A 66 -11.64 2.15 -13.57
C THR A 66 -12.39 2.95 -12.54
N VAL A 67 -12.35 4.27 -12.70
CA VAL A 67 -13.10 5.23 -11.90
C VAL A 67 -13.91 6.13 -12.82
N TYR A 68 -15.13 6.46 -12.42
CA TYR A 68 -15.97 7.40 -13.15
C TYR A 68 -16.86 8.22 -12.22
N ILE A 69 -17.06 9.48 -12.57
CA ILE A 69 -17.88 10.45 -11.85
C ILE A 69 -18.93 11.01 -12.82
N HIS A 70 -20.21 10.70 -12.59
CA HIS A 70 -21.29 10.92 -13.55
C HIS A 70 -21.49 12.39 -13.98
N GLU A 71 -21.30 13.34 -13.07
CA GLU A 71 -21.64 14.76 -13.32
C GLU A 71 -20.46 15.61 -13.81
N ALA A 72 -19.25 15.07 -13.79
CA ALA A 72 -18.05 15.86 -14.05
C ALA A 72 -17.16 15.31 -15.18
N GLY A 73 -17.59 14.22 -15.81
CA GLY A 73 -16.89 13.62 -16.95
C GLY A 73 -15.40 13.39 -16.70
N ARG A 74 -14.59 13.43 -17.75
CA ARG A 74 -13.13 13.25 -17.69
C ARG A 74 -12.37 14.44 -17.09
N SER A 75 -13.02 15.59 -16.91
CA SER A 75 -12.37 16.85 -16.50
C SER A 75 -12.32 17.08 -14.99
N ALA A 76 -13.03 16.27 -14.19
CA ALA A 76 -13.00 16.36 -12.73
C ALA A 76 -11.78 15.74 -12.06
N ILE A 77 -11.12 14.81 -12.76
CA ILE A 77 -10.02 14.01 -12.23
C ILE A 77 -8.73 14.49 -12.87
N GLY A 78 -7.98 15.31 -12.13
CA GLY A 78 -6.79 16.00 -12.64
C GLY A 78 -5.57 15.11 -12.86
N ASN A 79 -5.57 13.90 -12.30
CA ASN A 79 -4.51 12.90 -12.47
C ASN A 79 -5.05 11.47 -12.28
N LEU A 80 -4.30 10.46 -12.72
CA LEU A 80 -4.71 9.06 -12.63
C LEU A 80 -5.05 8.67 -11.17
N PRO A 81 -6.22 8.04 -10.93
CA PRO A 81 -6.50 7.37 -9.68
C PRO A 81 -5.38 6.38 -9.34
N SER A 82 -5.06 6.20 -8.07
CA SER A 82 -4.01 5.27 -7.65
C SER A 82 -4.45 4.38 -6.49
N ILE A 83 -3.90 3.16 -6.46
CA ILE A 83 -3.97 2.25 -5.32
C ILE A 83 -2.82 2.59 -4.39
N LEU A 84 -3.15 2.87 -3.14
CA LEU A 84 -2.18 3.17 -2.09
C LEU A 84 -1.71 1.89 -1.40
N ASN A 85 -2.66 0.97 -1.15
CA ASN A 85 -2.35 -0.34 -0.57
C ASN A 85 -3.49 -1.34 -0.82
N THR A 86 -3.17 -2.62 -0.71
CA THR A 86 -4.11 -3.74 -0.85
C THR A 86 -3.89 -4.74 0.25
N GLU A 87 -4.97 -5.31 0.77
CA GLU A 87 -4.89 -6.41 1.72
C GLU A 87 -6.13 -7.28 1.63
N GLU A 88 -5.92 -8.57 1.37
CA GLU A 88 -7.01 -9.54 1.17
C GLU A 88 -8.06 -9.05 0.16
N ASP A 89 -9.28 -8.80 0.62
CA ASP A 89 -10.43 -8.34 -0.15
C ASP A 89 -10.60 -6.81 -0.14
N THR A 90 -9.60 -6.07 0.34
CA THR A 90 -9.69 -4.63 0.61
C THR A 90 -8.64 -3.87 -0.19
N VAL A 91 -9.05 -2.77 -0.82
CA VAL A 91 -8.18 -1.87 -1.59
C VAL A 91 -8.37 -0.44 -1.10
N LEU A 92 -7.26 0.23 -0.78
CA LEU A 92 -7.22 1.65 -0.47
C LEU A 92 -6.85 2.43 -1.73
N LEU A 93 -7.75 3.34 -2.13
CA LEU A 93 -7.68 4.12 -3.36
C LEU A 93 -7.57 5.60 -3.07
N ARG A 94 -6.85 6.31 -3.95
CA ARG A 94 -6.86 7.77 -4.05
C ARG A 94 -7.44 8.18 -5.40
N VAL A 95 -8.37 9.12 -5.39
CA VAL A 95 -8.92 9.77 -6.57
C VAL A 95 -8.60 11.26 -6.50
N PRO A 96 -7.70 11.77 -7.36
CA PRO A 96 -7.40 13.19 -7.43
C PRO A 96 -8.62 14.01 -7.89
N MET A 97 -9.09 14.93 -7.04
CA MET A 97 -10.27 15.78 -7.27
C MET A 97 -9.85 17.22 -7.58
N CYS A 98 -8.82 17.38 -8.42
CA CYS A 98 -8.28 18.68 -8.83
C CYS A 98 -8.38 18.86 -10.36
N PRO A 99 -8.29 20.10 -10.88
CA PRO A 99 -8.15 20.32 -12.32
C PRO A 99 -6.87 19.67 -12.88
N PRO A 100 -6.86 19.28 -14.17
CA PRO A 100 -5.67 18.78 -14.84
C PRO A 100 -4.49 19.74 -14.71
N GLY A 101 -3.32 19.22 -14.35
CA GLY A 101 -2.08 20.00 -14.19
C GLY A 101 -1.96 20.76 -12.86
N GLY A 102 -2.92 20.63 -11.94
CA GLY A 102 -2.80 21.14 -10.57
C GLY A 102 -1.76 20.37 -9.74
N ASN A 103 -1.17 21.04 -8.75
CA ASN A 103 -0.34 20.37 -7.74
C ASN A 103 -1.21 19.40 -6.94
N LEU A 104 -0.75 18.16 -6.77
CA LEU A 104 -1.47 17.13 -6.02
C LEU A 104 -1.17 17.26 -4.52
N HIS A 105 -1.93 18.08 -3.79
CA HIS A 105 -1.91 18.02 -2.32
C HIS A 105 -2.81 16.88 -1.82
N ALA A 106 -2.51 16.34 -0.64
CA ALA A 106 -3.32 15.27 -0.06
C ALA A 106 -4.78 15.71 0.16
N ALA A 107 -5.00 17.00 0.44
CA ALA A 107 -6.32 17.60 0.63
C ALA A 107 -7.18 17.63 -0.64
N ASP A 108 -6.55 17.66 -1.81
CA ASP A 108 -7.19 17.76 -3.14
C ASP A 108 -7.63 16.39 -3.67
N SER A 109 -7.46 15.33 -2.88
CA SER A 109 -7.85 13.98 -3.25
C SER A 109 -8.95 13.46 -2.34
N ASP A 110 -9.84 12.66 -2.92
CA ASP A 110 -10.72 11.80 -2.13
C ASP A 110 -10.10 10.42 -2.00
N TYR A 111 -10.26 9.85 -0.81
CA TYR A 111 -9.74 8.54 -0.47
C TYR A 111 -10.90 7.58 -0.27
N PHE A 112 -10.76 6.38 -0.81
CA PHE A 112 -11.80 5.37 -0.77
C PHE A 112 -11.24 4.03 -0.34
N VAL A 113 -12.04 3.30 0.42
CA VAL A 113 -11.84 1.88 0.66
C VAL A 113 -12.84 1.11 -0.18
N TYR A 114 -12.32 0.33 -1.11
CA TYR A 114 -13.08 -0.65 -1.86
C TYR A 114 -12.99 -1.99 -1.15
N LEU A 115 -14.14 -2.62 -0.91
CA LEU A 115 -14.24 -3.98 -0.41
C LEU A 115 -14.81 -4.85 -1.54
N ALA A 116 -14.04 -5.86 -1.95
CA ALA A 116 -14.47 -6.80 -2.96
C ALA A 116 -15.70 -7.59 -2.50
N GLY A 117 -16.59 -7.86 -3.45
CA GLY A 117 -17.76 -8.68 -3.21
C GLY A 117 -17.39 -10.13 -2.89
N LYS A 118 -18.27 -10.82 -2.16
CA LYS A 118 -18.24 -12.28 -1.97
C LYS A 118 -19.50 -12.87 -2.61
N LYS A 119 -19.59 -14.20 -2.73
CA LYS A 119 -20.70 -14.92 -3.40
C LYS A 119 -22.12 -14.39 -3.10
N HIS A 120 -22.35 -13.84 -1.90
CA HIS A 120 -23.65 -13.29 -1.47
C HIS A 120 -23.61 -11.81 -1.05
N LYS A 121 -22.51 -11.10 -1.30
CA LYS A 121 -22.32 -9.72 -0.89
C LYS A 121 -21.73 -8.92 -2.06
N ARG A 122 -22.46 -7.90 -2.52
CA ARG A 122 -21.94 -6.97 -3.54
C ARG A 122 -20.71 -6.23 -3.03
N PRO A 123 -19.80 -5.84 -3.94
CA PRO A 123 -18.68 -4.98 -3.58
C PRO A 123 -19.21 -3.63 -3.06
N SER A 124 -18.41 -2.96 -2.22
CA SER A 124 -18.80 -1.68 -1.63
C SER A 124 -17.65 -0.69 -1.66
N LEU A 125 -17.98 0.57 -1.87
CA LEU A 125 -17.03 1.68 -1.89
C LEU A 125 -17.37 2.65 -0.77
N GLN A 126 -16.39 2.92 0.11
CA GLN A 126 -16.57 3.83 1.23
C GLN A 126 -15.55 4.95 1.16
N ARG A 127 -16.02 6.19 1.09
CA ARG A 127 -15.16 7.36 1.23
C ARG A 127 -14.69 7.47 2.67
N ILE A 128 -13.40 7.73 2.87
CA ILE A 128 -12.85 8.03 4.20
C ILE A 128 -12.62 9.55 4.34
N PRO A 129 -12.70 10.11 5.55
CA PRO A 129 -12.31 11.49 5.78
C PRO A 129 -10.84 11.70 5.38
N ALA A 130 -10.54 12.89 4.87
CA ALA A 130 -9.18 13.25 4.48
C ALA A 130 -8.21 12.99 5.65
N PRO A 131 -7.01 12.47 5.37
CA PRO A 131 -5.97 12.34 6.37
C PRO A 131 -5.68 13.68 7.07
N PRO A 132 -5.34 13.67 8.36
CA PRO A 132 -4.97 14.89 9.10
C PRO A 132 -3.61 15.49 8.68
N THR A 133 -2.93 14.88 7.71
CA THR A 133 -1.62 15.29 7.21
C THR A 133 -1.77 15.87 5.79
N LEU A 134 -1.08 16.99 5.55
CA LEU A 134 -1.05 17.67 4.24
C LEU A 134 -0.17 16.93 3.21
N PHE A 135 0.72 16.06 3.67
CA PHE A 135 1.72 15.36 2.87
C PHE A 135 1.52 13.85 3.01
N LEU A 136 0.71 13.30 2.11
CA LEU A 136 0.60 11.86 1.94
C LEU A 136 1.38 11.46 0.69
N SER A 137 2.54 10.85 0.87
CA SER A 137 3.11 10.06 -0.21
C SER A 137 2.30 8.78 -0.34
N ASP A 138 1.96 8.38 -1.58
CA ASP A 138 1.21 7.16 -1.84
C ASP A 138 1.87 5.92 -1.20
N ARG A 139 3.19 5.99 -0.99
CA ARG A 139 4.04 4.92 -0.44
C ARG A 139 4.03 4.84 1.09
N GLN A 140 3.23 5.65 1.79
CA GLN A 140 3.19 5.71 3.25
C GLN A 140 1.92 5.11 3.86
N ALA A 141 0.92 4.76 3.05
CA ALA A 141 -0.34 4.25 3.58
C ALA A 141 -0.29 2.73 3.81
N GLY A 142 -0.40 2.31 5.08
CA GLY A 142 -0.64 0.94 5.47
C GLY A 142 -2.14 0.63 5.56
N LEU A 143 -2.50 -0.60 5.23
CA LEU A 143 -3.86 -1.12 5.34
C LEU A 143 -3.84 -2.43 6.15
N LEU A 144 -4.66 -2.51 7.18
CA LEU A 144 -4.82 -3.70 8.02
C LEU A 144 -6.29 -4.12 8.14
N ARG A 145 -6.59 -5.39 7.90
CA ARG A 145 -7.90 -5.99 7.80
C ARG A 145 -8.08 -6.89 9.02
N CYS A 146 -8.86 -6.40 9.96
CA CYS A 146 -9.36 -7.21 11.06
C CYS A 146 -10.64 -7.93 10.62
N ARG A 147 -11.11 -8.93 11.38
CA ARG A 147 -12.35 -9.68 11.06
C ARG A 147 -13.55 -8.78 10.69
N THR A 148 -13.80 -7.75 11.49
CA THR A 148 -15.01 -6.90 11.37
C THR A 148 -14.74 -5.43 11.02
N ARG A 149 -13.47 -5.04 10.91
CA ARG A 149 -13.05 -3.66 10.64
C ARG A 149 -11.77 -3.65 9.82
N TYR A 150 -11.45 -2.52 9.21
CA TYR A 150 -10.12 -2.21 8.70
C TYR A 150 -9.53 -1.00 9.43
N LEU A 151 -8.20 -0.93 9.46
CA LEU A 151 -7.40 0.19 9.91
C LEU A 151 -6.57 0.71 8.75
N ILE A 152 -6.40 2.03 8.67
CA ILE A 152 -5.46 2.67 7.75
C ILE A 152 -4.44 3.40 8.61
N ALA A 153 -3.17 3.13 8.36
CA ALA A 153 -2.07 3.68 9.13
C ALA A 153 -1.17 4.51 8.23
N LEU A 154 -0.95 5.77 8.61
CA LEU A 154 -0.03 6.68 7.93
C LEU A 154 1.10 7.00 8.89
N LEU A 155 2.33 6.84 8.46
CA LEU A 155 3.51 7.17 9.25
C LEU A 155 4.27 8.29 8.56
N CYS A 156 4.37 9.43 9.24
CA CYS A 156 5.03 10.63 8.76
C CYS A 156 6.15 11.02 9.72
N LEU A 157 7.18 11.71 9.24
CA LEU A 157 8.14 12.36 10.14
C LEU A 157 7.40 13.45 10.91
N SER A 158 7.67 13.54 12.21
CA SER A 158 7.07 14.59 13.03
C SER A 158 7.72 15.93 12.73
N PHE A 159 6.90 16.96 12.54
CA PHE A 159 7.37 18.34 12.40
C PHE A 159 7.64 19.00 13.76
N ASP A 160 7.01 18.49 14.82
CA ASP A 160 7.07 19.08 16.16
C ASP A 160 8.29 18.60 16.95
N VAL A 161 8.75 17.37 16.69
CA VAL A 161 9.86 16.75 17.44
C VAL A 161 10.83 16.02 16.52
N ASP A 162 12.07 16.50 16.51
CA ASP A 162 13.16 15.91 15.72
C ASP A 162 13.37 14.42 16.01
N GLY A 163 13.42 13.62 14.94
CA GLY A 163 13.68 12.19 15.01
C GLY A 163 12.51 11.35 15.53
N GLN A 164 11.31 11.93 15.67
CA GLN A 164 10.07 11.19 15.95
C GLN A 164 9.20 11.08 14.69
N PHE A 165 8.23 10.19 14.77
CA PHE A 165 7.24 9.97 13.73
C PHE A 165 5.84 10.19 14.29
N ASP A 166 4.95 10.75 13.48
CA ASP A 166 3.53 10.80 13.78
C ASP A 166 2.83 9.65 13.06
N LEU A 167 2.13 8.82 13.84
CA LEU A 167 1.24 7.79 13.33
C LEU A 167 -0.20 8.31 13.34
N HIS A 168 -0.79 8.41 12.16
CA HIS A 168 -2.22 8.66 12.00
C HIS A 168 -2.94 7.37 11.68
N LEU A 169 -3.87 6.97 12.54
CA LEU A 169 -4.62 5.73 12.46
C LEU A 169 -6.10 6.02 12.24
N TYR A 170 -6.62 5.63 11.08
CA TYR A 170 -8.06 5.59 10.82
C TYR A 170 -8.62 4.26 11.27
N ASN A 171 -9.76 4.30 11.97
CA ASN A 171 -10.49 3.11 12.37
C ASN A 171 -11.90 3.13 11.78
N SER A 172 -12.19 2.19 10.89
CA SER A 172 -13.50 2.08 10.22
C SER A 172 -14.69 1.89 11.16
N LYS A 173 -14.47 1.37 12.39
CA LYS A 173 -15.54 1.23 13.39
C LYS A 173 -15.93 2.57 14.01
N SER A 174 -14.95 3.41 14.36
CA SER A 174 -15.20 4.76 14.91
C SER A 174 -15.38 5.82 13.82
N LYS A 175 -15.00 5.50 12.57
CA LYS A 175 -14.97 6.39 11.41
C LYS A 175 -14.15 7.66 11.65
N SER A 176 -13.12 7.57 12.47
CA SER A 176 -12.29 8.70 12.89
C SER A 176 -10.81 8.40 12.76
N TRP A 177 -10.03 9.46 12.60
CA TRP A 177 -8.58 9.45 12.72
C TRP A 177 -8.18 9.67 14.18
N ASN A 178 -7.13 8.99 14.61
CA ASN A 178 -6.41 9.26 15.85
C ASN A 178 -4.92 9.40 15.53
N SER A 179 -4.25 10.35 16.17
CA SER A 179 -2.83 10.62 15.97
C SER A 179 -2.06 10.30 17.24
N ARG A 180 -0.90 9.67 17.10
CA ARG A 180 0.04 9.43 18.20
C ARG A 180 1.47 9.66 17.73
N SER A 181 2.28 10.25 18.60
CA SER A 181 3.73 10.32 18.39
C SER A 181 4.36 8.95 18.66
N MET A 182 5.34 8.62 17.84
CA MET A 182 6.04 7.35 17.81
C MET A 182 7.56 7.58 17.88
N ARG A 183 8.22 6.77 18.71
CA ARG A 183 9.66 6.81 18.97
C ARG A 183 10.33 5.59 18.38
N LEU A 184 11.54 5.79 17.87
CA LEU A 184 12.40 4.71 17.43
C LEU A 184 12.89 3.93 18.66
N ASP A 185 12.85 2.60 18.59
CA ASP A 185 13.31 1.73 19.68
C ASP A 185 14.83 1.49 19.69
N SER A 186 15.53 1.89 18.62
CA SER A 186 16.95 1.62 18.39
C SER A 186 17.66 2.82 17.75
N PRO A 187 18.91 3.15 18.15
CA PRO A 187 19.71 4.18 17.50
C PRO A 187 20.05 3.86 16.04
N GLU A 188 20.14 2.59 15.66
CA GLU A 188 20.40 2.14 14.29
C GLU A 188 19.30 2.58 13.32
N ALA A 189 18.08 2.75 13.83
CA ALA A 189 16.92 3.22 13.07
C ALA A 189 17.10 4.65 12.54
N LYS A 190 18.03 5.45 13.09
CA LYS A 190 18.38 6.79 12.56
C LYS A 190 18.91 6.76 11.12
N LYS A 191 19.27 5.58 10.60
CA LYS A 191 19.68 5.39 9.20
C LYS A 191 18.50 5.35 8.23
N TYR A 192 17.27 5.14 8.73
CA TYR A 192 16.05 5.14 7.94
C TYR A 192 15.80 6.54 7.37
N ASP A 193 15.50 6.61 6.07
CA ASP A 193 15.31 7.88 5.37
C ASP A 193 13.84 8.08 5.00
N TYR A 194 13.30 7.19 4.17
CA TYR A 194 11.91 7.29 3.72
C TYR A 194 11.28 5.94 3.39
N ALA A 195 9.95 5.87 3.47
CA ALA A 195 9.19 4.70 3.06
C ALA A 195 9.18 4.57 1.52
N SER A 196 9.78 3.50 1.01
CA SER A 196 9.68 3.07 -0.39
C SER A 196 8.38 2.30 -0.67
N LYS A 197 7.88 1.54 0.31
CA LYS A 197 6.66 0.72 0.27
C LYS A 197 6.19 0.44 1.70
N VAL A 198 4.91 0.11 1.86
CA VAL A 198 4.36 -0.42 3.12
C VAL A 198 3.96 -1.89 2.93
N ILE A 199 4.27 -2.73 3.91
CA ILE A 199 3.86 -4.14 3.96
C ILE A 199 2.98 -4.42 5.17
N THR A 200 1.91 -5.19 4.96
CA THR A 200 1.07 -5.67 6.06
C THR A 200 1.57 -7.01 6.54
N ILE A 201 2.06 -7.05 7.76
CA ILE A 201 2.60 -8.27 8.41
C ILE A 201 1.45 -9.03 9.10
N GLY A 202 0.54 -8.29 9.76
CA GLY A 202 -0.68 -8.83 10.33
C GLY A 202 -0.50 -9.52 11.69
N GLY A 203 -1.10 -10.70 11.83
CA GLY A 203 -1.16 -11.51 13.07
C GLY A 203 -1.83 -10.83 14.27
N GLN A 204 -1.58 -11.35 15.47
CA GLN A 204 -2.32 -10.94 16.68
C GLN A 204 -2.13 -9.46 17.03
N GLN A 205 -0.95 -8.92 16.75
CA GLN A 205 -0.60 -7.52 17.03
C GLN A 205 -1.01 -6.57 15.90
N GLY A 206 -1.44 -7.10 14.75
CA GLY A 206 -1.82 -6.29 13.58
C GLY A 206 -0.66 -5.44 13.07
N SER A 207 0.52 -6.06 12.90
CA SER A 207 1.75 -5.34 12.60
C SER A 207 1.78 -4.84 11.15
N VAL A 208 2.27 -3.63 10.95
CA VAL A 208 2.50 -3.01 9.64
C VAL A 208 3.95 -2.50 9.58
N GLY A 209 4.60 -2.67 8.43
CA GLY A 209 5.99 -2.29 8.21
C GLY A 209 6.14 -1.21 7.13
N TRP A 210 6.74 -0.07 7.46
CA TRP A 210 7.18 0.94 6.50
C TRP A 210 8.62 0.64 6.09
N VAL A 211 8.81 0.36 4.82
CA VAL A 211 10.06 -0.20 4.30
C VAL A 211 10.84 0.88 3.58
N ASP A 212 12.02 1.21 4.09
CA ASP A 212 13.09 1.82 3.33
C ASP A 212 13.92 0.69 2.70
N LEU A 213 13.75 0.46 1.39
CA LEU A 213 14.38 -0.65 0.69
C LEU A 213 15.92 -0.57 0.67
N TRP A 214 16.52 0.58 1.00
CA TRP A 214 17.97 0.72 1.13
C TRP A 214 18.49 0.47 2.55
N LYS A 215 17.62 0.56 3.57
CA LYS A 215 18.03 0.62 4.98
C LYS A 215 17.40 -0.45 5.83
N GLY A 216 16.07 -0.51 5.87
CA GLY A 216 15.36 -1.29 6.86
C GLY A 216 13.85 -1.06 6.89
N ILE A 217 13.20 -1.67 7.89
CA ILE A 217 11.76 -1.65 8.07
C ILE A 217 11.47 -1.04 9.45
N LEU A 218 10.59 -0.05 9.51
CA LEU A 218 9.96 0.40 10.75
C LEU A 218 8.65 -0.35 10.93
N ILE A 219 8.54 -1.17 11.97
CA ILE A 219 7.35 -1.96 12.30
C ILE A 219 6.57 -1.29 13.42
N CYS A 220 5.26 -1.15 13.21
CA CYS A 220 4.31 -0.71 14.22
C CYS A 220 3.24 -1.78 14.45
N ASP A 221 2.98 -2.08 15.71
CA ASP A 221 1.89 -2.96 16.15
C ASP A 221 0.61 -2.12 16.34
N LEU A 222 -0.29 -2.13 15.35
CA LEU A 222 -1.44 -1.24 15.33
C LEU A 222 -2.54 -1.61 16.35
N LEU A 223 -2.57 -2.86 16.80
CA LEU A 223 -3.53 -3.35 17.79
C LEU A 223 -2.99 -3.29 19.23
N LYS A 224 -1.74 -2.84 19.40
CA LYS A 224 -1.11 -2.63 20.70
C LYS A 224 -1.06 -1.13 21.00
N GLU A 225 -1.32 -0.77 22.25
CA GLU A 225 -1.01 0.56 22.76
C GLU A 225 0.50 0.64 23.01
N SER A 226 1.22 1.14 22.01
CA SER A 226 2.66 1.37 22.08
C SER A 226 3.00 2.63 21.32
N ASP A 227 3.96 3.38 21.86
CA ASP A 227 4.59 4.56 21.26
C ASP A 227 5.91 4.21 20.58
N ARG A 228 6.23 2.92 20.38
CA ARG A 228 7.52 2.48 19.81
C ARG A 228 7.39 1.89 18.41
N LEU A 229 8.35 2.23 17.56
CA LEU A 229 8.57 1.62 16.25
C LEU A 229 9.77 0.70 16.34
N ARG A 230 9.58 -0.56 15.94
CA ARG A 230 10.63 -1.58 15.89
C ARG A 230 11.41 -1.47 14.59
N TYR A 231 12.72 -1.26 14.66
CA TYR A 231 13.55 -1.25 13.47
C TYR A 231 14.12 -2.63 13.13
N ILE A 232 13.98 -3.04 11.88
CA ILE A 232 14.64 -4.22 11.32
C ILE A 232 15.57 -3.77 10.18
N PRO A 233 16.90 -3.90 10.30
CA PRO A 233 17.79 -3.60 9.19
C PRO A 233 17.58 -4.60 8.05
N LEU A 234 17.58 -4.10 6.82
CA LEU A 234 17.62 -4.94 5.63
C LEU A 234 19.08 -5.25 5.27
N PRO A 235 19.38 -6.49 4.85
CA PRO A 235 20.71 -6.81 4.39
C PRO A 235 21.00 -6.13 3.04
N SER A 236 22.27 -5.87 2.76
CA SER A 236 22.72 -5.65 1.38
C SER A 236 23.31 -6.98 0.90
N LEU A 237 22.61 -7.64 -0.01
CA LEU A 237 22.96 -9.01 -0.42
C LEU A 237 23.88 -9.02 -1.63
N VAL A 238 23.71 -8.04 -2.52
CA VAL A 238 24.57 -7.84 -3.68
C VAL A 238 25.18 -6.44 -3.61
N HIS A 239 26.36 -6.28 -4.20
CA HIS A 239 27.00 -4.96 -4.32
C HIS A 239 26.27 -4.14 -5.39
N SER A 240 25.12 -3.58 -5.04
CA SER A 240 24.41 -2.64 -5.91
C SER A 240 25.14 -1.30 -5.91
N LEU A 241 25.37 -0.72 -7.09
CA LEU A 241 25.65 0.71 -7.19
C LEU A 241 24.47 1.45 -6.56
N ARG A 242 24.70 2.17 -5.45
CA ARG A 242 23.66 2.98 -4.82
C ARG A 242 23.32 4.13 -5.77
N GLY A 243 22.14 4.08 -6.38
CA GLY A 243 21.65 5.12 -7.26
C GLY A 243 20.30 4.75 -7.88
N GLY A 244 19.38 5.72 -7.92
CA GLY A 244 18.06 5.55 -8.52
C GLY A 244 16.98 4.97 -7.59
N PRO A 245 15.73 4.85 -8.09
CA PRO A 245 14.60 4.38 -7.29
C PRO A 245 14.78 2.91 -6.85
N PRO A 246 14.66 2.59 -5.55
CA PRO A 246 14.94 1.24 -5.05
C PRO A 246 14.02 0.16 -5.66
N LEU A 247 12.77 0.50 -5.96
CA LEU A 247 11.78 -0.45 -6.51
C LEU A 247 12.16 -1.03 -7.87
N LEU A 248 13.16 -0.49 -8.57
CA LEU A 248 13.67 -1.05 -9.82
C LEU A 248 14.50 -2.32 -9.61
N VAL A 249 15.11 -2.46 -8.43
CA VAL A 249 16.11 -3.49 -8.15
C VAL A 249 15.89 -4.22 -6.83
N ARG A 250 14.97 -3.73 -5.99
CA ARG A 250 14.64 -4.30 -4.69
C ARG A 250 13.14 -4.40 -4.52
N ASP A 251 12.70 -5.50 -3.92
CA ASP A 251 11.32 -5.65 -3.47
C ASP A 251 11.24 -6.45 -2.18
N ILE A 252 10.13 -6.29 -1.46
CA ILE A 252 9.85 -6.99 -0.23
C ILE A 252 8.37 -7.35 -0.14
N ILE A 253 8.11 -8.56 0.32
CA ILE A 253 6.77 -9.09 0.51
C ILE A 253 6.67 -9.83 1.84
N VAL A 254 5.45 -9.89 2.37
CA VAL A 254 5.08 -10.82 3.42
C VAL A 254 4.46 -12.05 2.75
N PHE A 255 5.12 -13.19 2.87
CA PHE A 255 4.68 -14.43 2.26
C PHE A 255 3.91 -15.28 3.28
N ARG A 256 2.66 -15.62 2.94
CA ARG A 256 1.74 -16.44 3.75
C ARG A 256 1.52 -15.96 5.19
N LYS A 257 1.84 -14.70 5.49
CA LYS A 257 1.85 -14.12 6.86
C LYS A 257 2.85 -14.77 7.83
N ASP A 258 3.78 -15.57 7.31
CA ASP A 258 4.75 -16.32 8.11
C ASP A 258 6.18 -15.76 7.99
N TYR A 259 6.57 -15.32 6.79
CA TYR A 259 7.92 -14.85 6.51
C TYR A 259 7.92 -13.53 5.75
N ILE A 260 8.85 -12.65 6.10
CA ILE A 260 9.24 -11.51 5.27
C ILE A 260 10.29 -12.01 4.28
N LYS A 261 10.06 -11.82 2.99
CA LYS A 261 11.02 -12.15 1.92
C LYS A 261 11.45 -10.88 1.21
N PHE A 262 12.76 -10.69 1.11
CA PHE A 262 13.41 -9.56 0.46
C PHE A 262 14.17 -10.06 -0.78
N PHE A 263 14.08 -9.29 -1.86
CA PHE A 263 14.77 -9.49 -3.12
C PHE A 263 15.69 -8.30 -3.36
N ASP A 264 16.94 -8.57 -3.75
CA ASP A 264 17.96 -7.57 -4.05
C ASP A 264 18.67 -7.94 -5.35
N MET A 265 18.72 -7.01 -6.30
CA MET A 265 19.30 -7.20 -7.62
C MET A 265 20.36 -6.12 -7.90
N CYS A 266 21.42 -6.51 -8.57
CA CYS A 266 22.41 -5.62 -9.15
C CYS A 266 22.39 -5.77 -10.67
N LEU A 267 22.37 -4.64 -11.38
CA LEU A 267 22.45 -4.60 -12.84
C LEU A 267 23.89 -4.21 -13.23
N TYR A 268 24.53 -5.00 -14.09
CA TYR A 268 25.82 -4.67 -14.67
C TYR A 268 25.61 -3.81 -15.90
N VAL A 269 25.97 -2.54 -15.81
CA VAL A 269 25.76 -1.55 -16.88
C VAL A 269 27.10 -1.13 -17.46
N VAL A 270 27.19 -1.00 -18.78
CA VAL A 270 28.35 -0.35 -19.42
C VAL A 270 28.28 1.13 -19.11
N SER A 271 29.33 1.65 -18.47
CA SER A 271 29.42 3.03 -17.95
C SER A 271 29.01 4.11 -18.96
N ASP A 272 29.19 3.84 -20.25
CA ASP A 272 29.08 4.86 -21.30
C ASP A 272 27.81 4.74 -22.16
N SER A 273 26.99 3.68 -21.99
CA SER A 273 25.84 3.43 -22.87
C SER A 273 24.53 3.02 -22.19
N TRP A 274 24.49 2.92 -20.86
CA TRP A 274 23.34 2.39 -20.11
C TRP A 274 22.86 1.00 -20.56
N VAL A 275 23.65 0.30 -21.37
CA VAL A 275 23.34 -1.06 -21.84
C VAL A 275 23.60 -2.03 -20.70
N ILE A 276 22.56 -2.79 -20.35
CA ILE A 276 22.62 -3.86 -19.35
C ILE A 276 23.36 -5.05 -19.97
N LYS A 277 24.51 -5.41 -19.41
CA LYS A 277 25.32 -6.58 -19.80
C LYS A 277 24.97 -7.84 -19.03
N GLY A 278 24.33 -7.70 -17.87
CA GLY A 278 23.93 -8.82 -17.03
C GLY A 278 23.34 -8.35 -15.72
N TRP A 279 22.95 -9.31 -14.88
CA TRP A 279 22.40 -9.03 -13.57
C TRP A 279 22.75 -10.16 -12.59
N GLU A 280 22.83 -9.80 -11.31
CA GLU A 280 22.96 -10.73 -10.19
C GLU A 280 21.83 -10.42 -9.21
N ALA A 281 21.22 -11.45 -8.62
CA ALA A 281 20.19 -11.26 -7.62
C ALA A 281 20.31 -12.26 -6.48
N ALA A 282 19.92 -11.81 -5.29
CA ALA A 282 19.88 -12.63 -4.10
C ALA A 282 18.57 -12.39 -3.34
N THR A 283 18.19 -13.37 -2.51
CA THR A 283 17.01 -13.24 -1.65
C THR A 283 17.37 -13.50 -0.20
N TRP A 284 16.71 -12.77 0.69
CA TRP A 284 16.77 -12.98 2.13
C TRP A 284 15.37 -13.27 2.66
N ARG A 285 15.29 -14.06 3.74
CA ARG A 285 14.03 -14.33 4.44
C ARG A 285 14.21 -14.21 5.94
N ARG A 286 13.15 -13.78 6.61
CA ARG A 286 13.06 -13.72 8.07
C ARG A 286 11.68 -14.16 8.53
N GLU A 287 11.64 -14.98 9.58
CA GLU A 287 10.39 -15.35 10.26
C GLU A 287 9.76 -14.15 10.95
N VAL A 288 8.44 -14.06 10.82
CA VAL A 288 7.63 -13.14 11.61
C VAL A 288 7.46 -13.76 12.99
N SER A 289 8.35 -13.42 13.92
CA SER A 289 8.29 -13.91 15.29
C SER A 289 7.11 -13.29 16.03
N TRP A 290 6.03 -14.06 16.22
CA TRP A 290 4.97 -13.77 17.19
C TRP A 290 5.49 -14.17 18.56
N THR A 291 6.21 -13.29 19.25
CA THR A 291 6.62 -13.58 20.64
C THR A 291 5.38 -13.71 21.51
N VAL A 292 5.02 -14.95 21.84
CA VAL A 292 4.12 -15.27 22.95
C VAL A 292 4.93 -15.01 24.22
N GLU A 293 4.74 -13.85 24.85
CA GLU A 293 5.35 -13.56 26.14
C GLU A 293 4.54 -14.23 27.28
N GLY A 294 5.12 -15.29 27.87
CA GLY A 294 4.86 -15.88 29.21
C GLY A 294 3.65 -16.81 29.34
N GLY A 295 3.67 -18.04 29.89
CA GLY A 295 4.59 -18.89 30.69
C GLY A 295 3.70 -19.99 31.35
N PRO A 296 4.17 -20.94 32.20
CA PRO A 296 5.53 -21.25 32.64
C PRO A 296 6.04 -22.65 32.20
N GLN A 297 7.33 -22.87 32.45
CA GLN A 297 7.97 -24.19 32.52
C GLN A 297 7.38 -25.01 33.68
N ASP A 298 7.01 -26.26 33.40
CA ASP A 298 7.05 -27.47 34.23
C ASP A 298 6.27 -28.55 33.45
N GLN A 299 6.61 -29.84 33.38
CA GLN A 299 7.57 -30.68 34.07
C GLN A 299 7.87 -31.87 33.16
N SER A 300 9.04 -32.46 33.35
CA SER A 300 9.39 -33.82 32.94
C SER A 300 8.28 -34.83 33.26
N PHE A 301 8.03 -35.76 32.36
CA PHE A 301 7.60 -37.11 32.74
C PHE A 301 8.59 -38.13 32.20
N GLN A 302 9.04 -38.98 33.12
CA GLN A 302 9.65 -40.28 32.83
C GLN A 302 8.66 -41.17 32.07
#